data_AF-A0A7C1JGY7-F1
#
_entry.id   AF-A0A7C1JGY7-F1
#
_cell.length_a   1.000
_cell.length_b   1.000
_cell.length_c   1.000
_cell.angle_alpha   90.00
_cell.angle_beta   90.00
_cell.angle_gamma   90.00
#
_symmetry.space_group_name_H-M   'P 1'
#
loop_
_entity.id
_entity.type
_entity.pdbx_description
1 polymer ?
#
loop_
_entity_poly.entity_id
_entity_poly.type
_entity_poly.pdbx_seq_one_letter_code
_entity_poly.pdbx_strand_id
1 'polypeptide(L)'
;MCASPVVKRDNVARILDLALDAGKGILRLTPTWVPRSFLHPGKRIKLAPTDWYALGTHRGGIDERWFASTTEAANENREPDEGLSYCVFEGQRFLLRDAVEEAGPRLIGKEIWERYRRWPVYAKFFDNMGPIPHHMHQRHEHAALTKQQGKPECYYFPP
;
A
#
# COMPACT_ATOMS: atom_id res chain seq x y z
N MET A 1 10.92 4.20 -10.16
CA MET A 1 9.49 3.82 -10.04
C MET A 1 9.09 2.94 -11.22
N CYS A 2 8.04 2.12 -11.11
CA CYS A 2 7.60 1.28 -12.23
C CYS A 2 7.20 2.16 -13.42
N ALA A 3 7.62 1.82 -14.64
CA ALA A 3 7.30 2.57 -15.85
C ALA A 3 6.09 1.99 -16.63
N SER A 4 5.57 0.84 -16.19
CA SER A 4 4.43 0.18 -16.83
C SER A 4 3.21 1.09 -16.93
N PRO A 5 2.53 1.18 -18.09
CA PRO A 5 1.30 1.95 -18.22
C PRO A 5 0.22 1.48 -17.23
N VAL A 6 -0.51 2.44 -16.67
CA VAL A 6 -1.63 2.19 -15.76
C VAL A 6 -2.89 1.94 -16.58
N VAL A 7 -3.56 0.81 -16.32
CA VAL A 7 -4.88 0.50 -16.87
C VAL A 7 -5.92 1.38 -16.21
N LYS A 8 -6.86 1.92 -17.01
CA LYS A 8 -7.97 2.71 -16.50
C LYS A 8 -8.89 1.85 -15.61
N ARG A 9 -9.45 2.46 -14.56
CA ARG A 9 -10.27 1.77 -13.55
C ARG A 9 -11.46 1.00 -14.15
N ASP A 10 -12.11 1.55 -15.16
CA ASP A 10 -13.25 0.95 -15.88
C ASP A 10 -12.87 -0.26 -16.76
N ASN A 11 -11.58 -0.61 -16.84
CA ASN A 11 -11.06 -1.72 -17.65
C ASN A 11 -10.18 -2.69 -16.82
N VAL A 12 -10.35 -2.70 -15.48
CA VAL A 12 -9.56 -3.58 -14.59
C VAL A 12 -10.00 -5.04 -14.68
N ALA A 13 -11.29 -5.32 -14.87
CA ALA A 13 -11.83 -6.68 -14.88
C ALA A 13 -11.07 -7.64 -15.81
N ARG A 14 -10.91 -7.25 -17.08
CA ARG A 14 -10.28 -8.09 -18.10
C ARG A 14 -8.82 -8.42 -17.79
N ILE A 15 -8.02 -7.43 -17.38
CA ILE A 15 -6.61 -7.68 -17.06
C ILE A 15 -6.46 -8.45 -15.75
N LEU A 16 -7.36 -8.24 -14.79
CA LEU A 16 -7.41 -9.00 -13.54
C LEU A 16 -7.68 -10.49 -13.78
N ASP A 17 -8.65 -10.83 -14.65
CA ASP A 17 -8.95 -12.22 -15.00
C ASP A 17 -7.74 -12.93 -15.61
N LEU A 18 -7.13 -12.31 -16.63
CA LEU A 18 -5.93 -12.86 -17.28
C LEU A 18 -4.78 -13.05 -16.28
N ALA A 19 -4.57 -12.07 -15.38
CA ALA A 19 -3.53 -12.14 -14.36
C ALA A 19 -3.78 -13.26 -13.33
N LEU A 20 -5.03 -13.44 -12.91
CA LEU A 20 -5.41 -14.51 -11.97
C LEU A 20 -5.29 -15.89 -12.62
N ASP A 21 -5.75 -16.06 -13.85
CA ASP A 21 -5.68 -17.34 -14.56
C ASP A 21 -4.22 -17.74 -14.80
N ALA A 22 -3.42 -16.83 -15.35
CA ALA A 22 -1.99 -17.06 -15.59
C ALA A 22 -1.22 -17.29 -14.28
N GLY A 23 -1.58 -16.56 -13.22
CA GLY A 23 -0.98 -16.65 -11.89
C GLY A 23 -1.53 -17.77 -11.02
N LYS A 24 -2.53 -18.55 -11.50
CA LYS A 24 -3.26 -19.57 -10.72
C LYS A 24 -3.77 -19.02 -9.37
N GLY A 25 -4.36 -17.83 -9.41
CA GLY A 25 -4.88 -17.10 -8.25
C GLY A 25 -3.87 -16.19 -7.55
N ILE A 26 -2.62 -16.10 -8.01
CA ILE A 26 -1.58 -15.25 -7.40
C ILE A 26 -1.31 -14.02 -8.26
N LEU A 27 -1.44 -12.83 -7.66
CA LEU A 27 -1.11 -11.56 -8.30
C LEU A 27 0.32 -11.11 -7.96
N ARG A 28 1.05 -10.63 -8.96
CA ARG A 28 2.37 -10.00 -8.79
C ARG A 28 2.17 -8.52 -8.47
N LEU A 29 2.67 -8.06 -7.32
CA LEU A 29 2.62 -6.66 -6.92
C LEU A 29 3.93 -5.92 -7.21
N THR A 30 3.84 -4.65 -7.59
CA THR A 30 5.00 -3.75 -7.58
C THR A 30 5.30 -3.31 -6.14
N PRO A 31 6.56 -2.92 -5.83
CA PRO A 31 6.83 -2.24 -4.57
C PRO A 31 6.03 -0.93 -4.46
N THR A 32 5.49 -0.64 -3.28
CA THR A 32 4.83 0.64 -2.94
C THR A 32 5.73 1.41 -1.99
N TRP A 33 6.36 2.45 -2.49
CA TRP A 33 7.27 3.31 -1.73
C TRP A 33 6.54 4.53 -1.21
N VAL A 34 6.74 4.88 0.06
CA VAL A 34 6.09 6.04 0.67
C VAL A 34 7.15 6.90 1.36
N PRO A 35 7.23 8.20 1.04
CA PRO A 35 8.15 9.11 1.69
C PRO A 35 7.52 9.71 2.96
N ARG A 36 8.36 10.15 3.88
CA ARG A 36 7.96 10.92 5.07
C ARG A 36 8.80 12.18 5.18
N SER A 37 8.13 13.34 5.23
CA SER A 37 8.78 14.65 5.31
C SER A 37 9.47 14.92 6.66
N PHE A 38 9.06 14.21 7.72
CA PHE A 38 9.54 14.40 9.08
C PHE A 38 10.52 13.31 9.56
N LEU A 39 10.92 12.39 8.67
CA LEU A 39 11.81 11.26 8.99
C LEU A 39 12.93 11.14 7.95
N HIS A 40 14.04 10.55 8.39
CA HIS A 40 15.18 10.25 7.53
C HIS A 40 15.24 8.75 7.28
N PRO A 41 15.51 8.30 6.04
CA PRO A 41 15.57 6.89 5.70
C PRO A 41 16.78 6.23 6.35
N GLY A 42 16.55 5.07 6.98
CA GLY A 42 17.55 4.24 7.64
C GLY A 42 18.38 3.39 6.68
N LYS A 43 18.03 3.36 5.39
CA LYS A 43 18.78 2.76 4.27
C LYS A 43 18.85 1.22 4.29
N ARG A 44 17.99 0.56 5.08
CA ARG A 44 17.82 -0.91 5.19
C ARG A 44 16.76 -1.47 4.25
N ILE A 45 15.88 -0.65 3.66
CA ILE A 45 14.94 -1.09 2.60
C ILE A 45 15.60 -1.36 1.24
N LYS A 46 16.93 -1.26 1.15
CA LYS A 46 17.77 -1.61 -0.01
C LYS A 46 17.40 -0.88 -1.32
N LEU A 47 16.91 0.35 -1.21
CA LEU A 47 16.86 1.26 -2.36
C LEU A 47 18.28 1.65 -2.79
N ALA A 48 18.46 1.91 -4.09
CA ALA A 48 19.70 2.51 -4.58
C ALA A 48 19.92 3.86 -3.87
N PRO A 49 21.17 4.27 -3.58
CA PRO A 49 21.43 5.53 -2.88
C PRO A 49 20.82 6.77 -3.56
N THR A 50 20.72 6.74 -4.90
CA THR A 50 20.09 7.80 -5.71
C THR A 50 18.56 7.87 -5.53
N ASP A 51 17.94 6.81 -5.00
CA ASP A 51 16.49 6.68 -4.92
C ASP A 51 15.92 7.06 -3.56
N TRP A 52 16.75 7.29 -2.53
CA TRP A 52 16.28 7.64 -1.19
C TRP A 52 15.38 8.89 -1.16
N TYR A 53 15.56 9.78 -2.12
CA TYR A 53 14.75 10.99 -2.31
C TYR A 53 14.20 11.08 -3.74
N ALA A 54 13.90 9.94 -4.38
CA ALA A 54 13.42 9.89 -5.77
C ALA A 54 12.13 10.69 -6.02
N LEU A 55 11.34 10.96 -4.97
CA LEU A 55 10.11 11.75 -5.03
C LEU A 55 10.37 13.25 -4.77
N GLY A 56 11.63 13.66 -4.62
CA GLY A 56 12.04 15.01 -4.30
C GLY A 56 12.19 15.22 -2.79
N THR A 57 13.20 15.99 -2.39
CA THR A 57 13.51 16.28 -0.98
C THR A 57 12.36 16.96 -0.24
N HIS A 58 11.56 17.76 -0.94
CA HIS A 58 10.35 18.39 -0.41
C HIS A 58 9.26 17.39 0.00
N ARG A 59 9.26 16.17 -0.55
CA ARG A 59 8.35 15.08 -0.15
C ARG A 59 8.90 14.24 1.02
N GLY A 60 10.16 14.43 1.38
CA GLY A 60 10.87 13.62 2.36
C GLY A 60 11.60 12.41 1.78
N GLY A 61 12.32 11.70 2.64
CA GLY A 61 13.01 10.46 2.24
C GLY A 61 12.07 9.26 2.25
N ILE A 62 12.32 8.28 1.38
CA ILE A 62 11.58 7.02 1.35
C ILE A 62 12.08 6.13 2.48
N ASP A 63 11.27 6.01 3.53
CA ASP A 63 11.53 5.23 4.74
C ASP A 63 10.47 4.13 4.97
N GLU A 64 9.43 4.08 4.15
CA GLU A 64 8.38 3.05 4.23
C GLU A 64 8.22 2.29 2.90
N ARG A 65 8.04 0.96 3.01
CA ARG A 65 7.52 0.11 1.92
C ARG A 65 6.22 -0.53 2.35
N TRP A 66 5.14 -0.25 1.63
CA TRP A 66 3.82 -0.81 1.93
C TRP A 66 3.59 -2.09 1.11
N PHE A 67 2.92 -3.06 1.73
CA PHE A 67 2.62 -4.36 1.12
C PHE A 67 1.13 -4.53 0.91
N ALA A 68 0.73 -4.90 -0.31
CA ALA A 68 -0.67 -5.16 -0.68
C ALA A 68 -1.63 -4.07 -0.15
N SER A 69 -1.23 -2.81 -0.26
CA SER A 69 -1.97 -1.71 0.32
C SER A 69 -3.10 -1.26 -0.60
N THR A 70 -4.28 -1.08 0.00
CA THR A 70 -5.41 -0.37 -0.60
C THR A 70 -5.70 0.94 0.16
N THR A 71 -4.74 1.39 0.98
CA THR A 71 -4.83 2.61 1.80
C THR A 71 -4.03 3.72 1.14
N GLU A 72 -4.59 4.93 1.08
CA GLU A 72 -3.89 6.11 0.59
C GLU A 72 -2.95 6.67 1.66
N ALA A 73 -1.77 7.15 1.27
CA ALA A 73 -0.86 7.80 2.20
C ALA A 73 -1.48 9.10 2.74
N ALA A 74 -1.35 9.35 4.04
CA ALA A 74 -1.77 10.62 4.64
C ALA A 74 -0.61 11.65 4.59
N ASN A 75 -0.10 11.90 3.38
CA ASN A 75 0.97 12.85 3.12
C ASN A 75 0.41 14.13 2.51
N GLU A 76 0.99 15.28 2.87
CA GLU A 76 0.76 16.53 2.15
C GLU A 76 1.30 16.43 0.71
N ASN A 77 0.59 17.04 -0.24
CA ASN A 77 0.96 17.08 -1.66
C ASN A 77 1.26 15.69 -2.26
N ARG A 78 0.56 14.65 -1.80
CA ARG A 78 0.72 13.30 -2.34
C ARG A 78 0.23 13.17 -3.77
N GLU A 79 0.83 12.23 -4.50
CA GLU A 79 0.23 11.77 -5.75
C GLU A 79 -1.07 11.00 -5.47
N PRO A 80 -2.04 10.99 -6.42
CA PRO A 80 -3.33 10.35 -6.21
C PRO A 80 -3.26 8.87 -5.81
N ASP A 81 -2.23 8.16 -6.26
CA ASP A 81 -2.00 6.74 -6.02
C ASP A 81 -0.97 6.45 -4.93
N GLU A 82 -0.43 7.47 -4.25
CA GLU A 82 0.59 7.28 -3.24
C GLU A 82 0.05 6.45 -2.06
N GLY A 83 0.79 5.38 -1.72
CA GLY A 83 0.39 4.40 -0.71
C GLY A 83 -0.44 3.24 -1.27
N LEU A 84 -0.93 3.30 -2.51
CA LEU A 84 -1.65 2.18 -3.11
C LEU A 84 -0.68 1.20 -3.79
N SER A 85 -0.96 -0.10 -3.68
CA SER A 85 -0.22 -1.14 -4.37
C SER A 85 -0.79 -1.41 -5.74
N TYR A 86 0.11 -1.51 -6.72
CA TYR A 86 -0.21 -1.95 -8.08
C TYR A 86 0.03 -3.44 -8.23
N CYS A 87 -0.88 -4.12 -8.92
CA CYS A 87 -0.63 -5.38 -9.59
C CYS A 87 0.03 -5.12 -10.95
N VAL A 88 0.92 -6.00 -11.38
CA VAL A 88 1.58 -5.94 -12.70
C VAL A 88 1.35 -7.24 -13.47
N PHE A 89 0.95 -7.12 -14.73
CA PHE A 89 0.75 -8.25 -15.64
C PHE A 89 1.03 -7.81 -17.07
N GLU A 90 1.82 -8.60 -17.81
CA GLU A 90 2.19 -8.35 -19.22
C GLU A 90 2.59 -6.89 -19.53
N GLY A 91 3.43 -6.31 -18.67
CA GLY A 91 3.95 -4.96 -18.85
C GLY A 91 2.98 -3.84 -18.51
N GLN A 92 1.73 -4.13 -18.15
CA GLN A 92 0.71 -3.19 -17.68
C GLN A 92 0.53 -3.30 -16.17
N ARG A 93 -0.03 -2.25 -15.54
CA ARG A 93 -0.34 -2.26 -14.11
C ARG A 93 -1.73 -1.73 -13.79
N PHE A 94 -2.33 -2.20 -12.70
CA PHE A 94 -3.63 -1.77 -12.19
C PHE A 94 -3.63 -1.77 -10.66
N LEU A 95 -4.47 -0.95 -10.03
CA LEU A 95 -4.49 -0.85 -8.57
C LEU A 95 -5.10 -2.11 -7.93
N LEU A 96 -4.47 -2.61 -6.86
CA LEU A 96 -5.03 -3.68 -6.06
C LEU A 96 -6.38 -3.30 -5.45
N ARG A 97 -6.55 -2.02 -5.06
CA ARG A 97 -7.82 -1.48 -4.57
C ARG A 97 -8.95 -1.72 -5.58
N ASP A 98 -8.71 -1.35 -6.84
CA ASP A 98 -9.72 -1.46 -7.89
C ASP A 98 -9.97 -2.94 -8.24
N ALA A 99 -8.95 -3.79 -8.17
CA ALA A 99 -9.12 -5.24 -8.32
C ALA A 99 -9.96 -5.89 -7.21
N VAL A 100 -9.81 -5.42 -5.97
CA VAL A 100 -10.61 -5.87 -4.82
C VAL A 100 -12.07 -5.44 -4.97
N GLU A 101 -12.31 -4.22 -5.46
CA GLU A 101 -13.66 -3.74 -5.74
C GLU A 101 -14.34 -4.54 -6.86
N GLU A 102 -13.60 -4.84 -7.93
CA GLU A 102 -14.10 -5.58 -9.09
C GLU A 102 -14.40 -7.06 -8.77
N ALA A 103 -13.49 -7.75 -8.10
CA ALA A 103 -13.58 -9.20 -7.91
C ALA A 103 -13.97 -9.64 -6.49
N GLY A 104 -14.01 -8.73 -5.51
CA GLY A 104 -14.49 -8.93 -4.14
C GLY A 104 -14.26 -10.34 -3.58
N PRO A 105 -15.32 -11.17 -3.43
CA PRO A 105 -15.23 -12.52 -2.88
C PRO A 105 -14.23 -13.43 -3.59
N ARG A 106 -14.08 -13.30 -4.91
CA ARG A 106 -13.15 -14.13 -5.69
C ARG A 106 -11.70 -13.83 -5.35
N LEU A 107 -11.38 -12.58 -5.03
CA LEU A 107 -10.01 -12.15 -4.76
C LEU A 107 -9.62 -12.26 -3.28
N ILE A 108 -10.52 -11.86 -2.36
CA ILE A 108 -10.20 -11.79 -0.92
C ILE A 108 -10.99 -12.77 -0.06
N GLY A 109 -11.79 -13.64 -0.66
CA GLY A 109 -12.67 -14.58 0.05
C GLY A 109 -14.00 -13.96 0.46
N LYS A 110 -15.02 -14.81 0.58
CA LYS A 110 -16.39 -14.42 0.88
C LYS A 110 -16.52 -13.78 2.26
N GLU A 111 -15.89 -14.37 3.27
CA GLU A 111 -15.98 -13.95 4.67
C GLU A 111 -15.40 -12.55 4.87
N ILE A 112 -14.24 -12.26 4.26
CA ILE A 112 -13.61 -10.94 4.32
C ILE A 112 -14.48 -9.90 3.58
N TRP A 113 -14.96 -10.25 2.38
CA TRP A 113 -15.78 -9.34 1.61
C TRP A 113 -17.11 -9.00 2.30
N GLU A 114 -17.83 -9.99 2.82
CA GLU A 114 -19.09 -9.77 3.54
C GLU A 114 -18.90 -8.92 4.79
N ARG A 115 -17.79 -9.12 5.52
CA ARG A 115 -17.54 -8.40 6.77
C ARG A 115 -17.03 -6.97 6.57
N TYR A 116 -16.11 -6.77 5.63
CA TYR A 116 -15.38 -5.50 5.51
C TYR A 116 -15.66 -4.74 4.22
N ARG A 117 -16.13 -5.43 3.16
CA ARG A 117 -16.36 -4.86 1.81
C ARG A 117 -15.13 -4.13 1.24
N ARG A 118 -13.95 -4.57 1.65
CA ARG A 118 -12.63 -4.06 1.27
C ARG A 118 -11.55 -5.04 1.71
N TRP A 119 -10.31 -4.79 1.27
CA TRP A 119 -9.13 -5.41 1.86
C TRP A 119 -8.82 -4.76 3.22
N PRO A 120 -8.93 -5.50 4.35
CA PRO A 120 -8.84 -4.90 5.68
C PRO A 120 -7.41 -4.95 6.27
N VAL A 121 -6.46 -5.54 5.55
CA VAL A 121 -5.09 -5.73 6.03
C VAL A 121 -4.22 -4.60 5.56
N TYR A 122 -3.36 -4.11 6.45
CA TYR A 122 -2.37 -3.09 6.14
C TYR A 122 -1.04 -3.45 6.78
N ALA A 123 -0.03 -3.66 5.94
CA ALA A 123 1.30 -4.09 6.36
C ALA A 123 2.38 -3.21 5.71
N LYS A 124 3.45 -2.94 6.46
CA LYS A 124 4.57 -2.13 5.99
C LYS A 124 5.90 -2.52 6.61
N PHE A 125 6.96 -2.31 5.83
CA PHE A 125 8.33 -2.25 6.31
C PHE A 125 8.62 -0.80 6.67
N PHE A 126 9.01 -0.55 7.93
CA PHE A 126 9.52 0.74 8.39
C PHE A 126 11.04 0.75 8.48
N ASP A 127 11.65 1.83 8.02
CA ASP A 127 13.10 1.99 8.00
C ASP A 127 13.50 3.43 8.30
N ASN A 128 13.29 3.81 9.56
CA ASN A 128 13.60 5.15 10.03
C ASN A 128 15.00 5.18 10.65
N MET A 129 15.80 6.21 10.33
CA MET A 129 17.13 6.40 10.91
C MET A 129 17.07 6.76 12.40
N GLY A 130 16.01 7.46 12.81
CA GLY A 130 15.82 7.94 14.18
C GLY A 130 14.48 7.51 14.77
N PRO A 131 14.24 7.84 16.05
CA PRO A 131 12.96 7.57 16.71
C PRO A 131 11.82 8.33 16.03
N ILE A 132 10.65 7.70 15.98
CA ILE A 132 9.41 8.36 15.57
C ILE A 132 8.79 9.12 16.75
N PRO A 133 7.95 10.14 16.50
CA PRO A 133 7.24 10.84 17.58
C PRO A 133 6.44 9.88 18.46
N HIS A 134 6.42 10.14 19.77
CA HIS A 134 5.54 9.43 20.68
C HIS A 134 4.09 9.66 20.24
N HIS A 135 3.36 8.57 20.01
CA HIS A 135 1.97 8.63 19.58
C HIS A 135 1.19 7.43 20.11
N MET A 136 -0.14 7.54 20.09
CA MET A 136 -1.04 6.49 20.53
C MET A 136 -2.09 6.19 19.46
N HIS A 137 -2.60 4.96 19.46
CA HIS A 137 -3.76 4.59 18.67
C HIS A 137 -4.96 4.41 19.57
N GLN A 138 -6.05 5.05 19.17
CA GLN A 138 -7.29 4.98 19.92
C GLN A 138 -7.91 3.60 19.80
N ARG A 139 -8.55 3.14 20.88
CA ARG A 139 -9.44 1.97 20.84
C ARG A 139 -10.58 2.23 19.86
N HIS A 140 -11.17 1.15 19.33
CA HIS A 140 -12.25 1.25 18.36
C HIS A 140 -13.42 2.12 18.87
N GLU A 141 -13.82 1.98 20.14
CA GLU A 141 -14.89 2.77 20.76
C GLU A 141 -14.64 4.29 20.73
N HIS A 142 -13.38 4.73 20.90
CA HIS A 142 -13.02 6.14 20.89
C HIS A 142 -12.83 6.66 19.46
N ALA A 143 -12.22 5.87 18.57
CA ALA A 143 -12.06 6.23 17.16
C ALA A 143 -13.42 6.39 16.45
N ALA A 144 -14.43 5.60 16.86
CA ALA A 144 -15.79 5.70 16.33
C ALA A 144 -16.42 7.09 16.56
N LEU A 145 -16.03 7.82 17.63
CA LEU A 145 -16.50 9.18 17.89
C LEU A 145 -16.10 10.18 16.79
N THR A 146 -15.04 9.88 16.02
CA THR A 146 -14.59 10.68 14.88
C THR A 146 -14.94 10.03 13.53
N LYS A 147 -15.79 8.99 13.53
CA LYS A 147 -16.13 8.17 12.36
C LYS A 147 -14.92 7.44 11.76
N GLN A 148 -13.89 7.19 12.57
CA GLN A 148 -12.69 6.46 12.19
C GLN A 148 -12.69 5.04 12.80
N GLN A 149 -11.79 4.21 12.28
CA GLN A 149 -11.55 2.86 12.81
C GLN A 149 -10.41 2.90 13.82
N GLY A 150 -10.48 2.00 14.81
CA GLY A 150 -9.32 1.73 15.66
C GLY A 150 -8.13 1.23 14.82
N LYS A 151 -6.91 1.48 15.29
CA LYS A 151 -5.67 1.06 14.62
C LYS A 151 -4.86 0.14 15.53
N PRO A 152 -5.31 -1.11 15.75
CA PRO A 152 -4.45 -2.10 16.39
C PRO A 152 -3.26 -2.37 15.48
N GLU A 153 -2.07 -2.49 16.07
CA GLU A 153 -0.85 -2.78 15.33
C GLU A 153 0.02 -3.78 16.08
N CYS A 154 0.79 -4.55 15.32
CA CYS A 154 1.82 -5.44 15.84
C CYS A 154 3.12 -5.20 15.08
N TYR A 155 4.23 -5.46 15.75
CA TYR A 155 5.57 -5.31 15.18
C TYR A 155 6.26 -6.66 15.12
N TYR A 156 6.92 -6.91 14.01
CA TYR A 156 7.84 -8.02 13.85
C TYR A 156 9.24 -7.44 13.62
N PHE A 157 10.16 -7.77 14.52
CA PHE A 157 11.58 -7.43 14.41
C PHE A 157 12.32 -8.69 13.96
N PRO A 158 12.85 -8.74 12.73
CA PRO A 158 13.58 -9.92 12.26
C PRO A 158 14.86 -10.12 13.11
N PRO A 159 15.28 -11.39 13.35
CA PRO A 159 16.47 -11.72 14.11
C PRO A 159 17.77 -11.33 13.40
#